data_AF-G3RKE2-F1
#
_entry.id   AF-G3RKE2-F1
#
_cell.length_a   1.000
_cell.length_b   1.000
_cell.length_c   1.000
_cell.angle_alpha   90.00
_cell.angle_beta   90.00
_cell.angle_gamma   90.00
#
_symmetry.space_group_name_H-M   'P 1'
#
loop_
_entity.id
_entity.type
_entity.pdbx_description
1 polymer ?
#
loop_
_entity_poly.entity_id
_entity_poly.type
_entity_poly.pdbx_seq_one_letter_code
_entity_poly.pdbx_strand_id
1 'polypeptide(L)'
;MDPQDCQAAASPEPPGPPACSCVAAWWDMVDRNLRYFPHSCSMLRRKIAALYDSFTSKSLKEHVFLPLIDMLIYFNFFKAPFLVDLKKPELKIPHTVNFYLRVEPGVMLGIWHTVPSCRGEDAKGKDCCWYEAALRDGNPIIVYLHGSAEHRAASHRLKLVKCPVDAIVLEAPFTNMWVASINYPLLKIYRNIPGFLRTLMDALRKDKIVFPNDENVKFLSSPLLILHGEDDRTVPLEYGKKLYEIARNAYRNKERVKMVIFPPGFQHNLLCKSPTLLITVRDFLSKQWS
;
A
#
# COMPACT_ATOMS: atom_id res chain seq x y z
N MET A 1 -7.50 40.95 85.17
CA MET A 1 -6.26 40.50 84.51
C MET A 1 -6.66 39.34 83.64
N ASP A 2 -6.61 39.51 82.32
CA ASP A 2 -6.48 38.37 81.40
C ASP A 2 -5.75 38.87 80.15
N PRO A 3 -4.60 38.28 79.81
CA PRO A 3 -3.80 38.65 78.65
C PRO A 3 -4.26 37.93 77.38
N GLN A 4 -4.03 38.63 76.28
CA GLN A 4 -4.30 38.28 74.88
C GLN A 4 -3.48 37.09 74.36
N ASP A 5 -4.10 36.39 73.41
CA ASP A 5 -3.60 35.85 72.15
C ASP A 5 -2.16 35.30 72.06
N CYS A 6 -2.08 34.00 71.76
CA CYS A 6 -1.11 33.43 70.82
C CYS A 6 -1.67 32.11 70.23
N GLN A 7 -2.39 32.19 69.10
CA GLN A 7 -2.64 31.02 68.25
C GLN A 7 -1.44 30.82 67.32
N ALA A 8 -0.72 29.71 67.50
CA ALA A 8 0.32 29.27 66.59
C ALA A 8 -0.30 28.80 65.26
N ALA A 9 0.21 29.32 64.14
CA ALA A 9 -0.20 28.91 62.80
C ALA A 9 0.15 27.43 62.55
N ALA A 10 -0.82 26.65 62.09
CA ALA A 10 -0.61 25.28 61.63
C ALA A 10 0.28 25.29 60.37
N SER A 11 1.35 24.50 60.39
CA SER A 11 2.22 24.26 59.24
C SER A 11 1.42 23.67 58.06
N PRO A 12 1.72 24.05 56.81
CA PRO A 12 1.03 23.46 55.66
C PRO A 12 1.39 21.98 55.50
N GLU A 13 0.38 21.14 55.29
CA GLU A 13 0.59 19.73 54.92
C GLU A 13 1.43 19.63 53.62
N PRO A 14 2.33 18.63 53.52
CA PRO A 14 3.11 18.44 52.31
C PRO A 14 2.20 18.09 51.13
N PRO A 15 2.51 18.58 49.91
CA PRO A 15 1.69 18.29 48.75
C PRO A 15 1.63 16.79 48.50
N GLY A 16 0.41 16.27 48.32
CA GLY A 16 0.18 14.89 47.92
C GLY A 16 0.95 14.54 46.62
N PRO A 17 1.30 13.26 46.42
CA PRO A 17 2.15 12.87 45.30
C PRO A 17 1.52 13.28 43.95
N PRO A 18 2.33 13.73 42.97
CA PRO A 18 1.82 14.26 41.72
C PRO A 18 1.05 13.18 40.94
N ALA A 19 0.05 13.62 40.19
CA ALA A 19 -0.86 12.80 39.38
C ALA A 19 -0.21 12.08 38.17
N CYS A 20 1.03 11.61 38.31
CA CYS A 20 1.67 10.65 37.41
C CYS A 20 1.49 9.19 37.88
N SER A 21 0.71 8.93 38.94
CA SER A 21 0.74 7.64 39.62
C SER A 21 -0.35 6.64 39.22
N CYS A 22 -1.38 7.01 38.46
CA CYS A 22 -2.49 6.08 38.19
C CYS A 22 -2.08 4.88 37.33
N VAL A 23 -1.26 5.11 36.30
CA VAL A 23 -0.74 4.04 35.42
C VAL A 23 0.32 3.22 36.14
N ALA A 24 1.26 3.87 36.82
CA ALA A 24 2.31 3.18 37.59
C ALA A 24 1.73 2.33 38.73
N ALA A 25 0.77 2.85 39.49
CA ALA A 25 0.10 2.12 40.57
C ALA A 25 -0.78 0.97 40.04
N TRP A 26 -1.43 1.15 38.88
CA TRP A 26 -2.19 0.08 38.23
C TRP A 26 -1.26 -1.05 37.75
N TRP A 27 -0.08 -0.72 37.23
CA TRP A 27 0.91 -1.74 36.82
C TRP A 27 1.58 -2.44 37.99
N ASP A 28 1.88 -1.73 39.08
CA ASP A 28 2.37 -2.34 40.33
C ASP A 28 1.36 -3.35 40.90
N MET A 29 0.07 -3.04 40.77
CA MET A 29 -1.01 -3.96 41.12
C MET A 29 -1.04 -5.19 40.18
N VAL A 30 -0.89 -5.01 38.87
CA VAL A 30 -0.83 -6.12 37.91
C VAL A 30 0.38 -7.03 38.17
N ASP A 31 1.56 -6.46 38.42
CA ASP A 31 2.78 -7.22 38.68
C ASP A 31 2.74 -7.97 40.03
N ARG A 32 2.13 -7.37 41.06
CA ARG A 32 1.81 -8.09 42.31
C ARG A 32 0.87 -9.26 42.06
N ASN A 33 -0.20 -9.07 41.28
CA ASN A 33 -1.16 -10.13 40.98
C ASN A 33 -0.56 -11.26 40.13
N LEU A 34 0.39 -10.94 39.24
CA LEU A 34 1.14 -11.95 38.46
C LEU A 34 2.05 -12.82 39.33
N ARG A 35 2.53 -12.31 40.46
CA ARG A 35 3.32 -13.08 41.45
C ARG A 35 2.49 -14.10 42.24
N TYR A 36 1.16 -13.95 42.27
CA TYR A 36 0.24 -14.89 42.92
C TYR A 36 -0.27 -16.00 41.99
N PHE A 37 0.06 -15.98 40.69
CA PHE A 37 -0.26 -17.09 39.79
C PHE A 37 0.59 -18.32 40.14
N PRO A 38 -0.01 -19.49 40.42
CA PRO A 38 0.72 -20.68 40.83
C PRO A 38 1.73 -21.12 39.75
N HIS A 39 2.84 -21.71 40.19
CA HIS A 39 3.99 -22.20 39.39
C HIS A 39 3.65 -23.14 38.20
N SER A 40 2.38 -23.46 37.97
CA SER A 40 1.90 -24.48 37.03
C SER A 40 1.88 -24.05 35.55
N CYS A 41 2.21 -22.81 35.19
CA CYS A 41 2.37 -22.45 33.77
C CYS A 41 3.57 -21.54 33.51
N SER A 42 4.77 -22.13 33.56
CA SER A 42 6.03 -21.50 33.13
C SER A 42 5.96 -20.90 31.71
N MET A 43 5.08 -21.42 30.86
CA MET A 43 4.83 -20.92 29.51
C MET A 43 4.03 -19.62 29.49
N LEU A 44 3.00 -19.52 30.34
CA LEU A 44 2.18 -18.31 30.46
C LEU A 44 3.00 -17.17 31.07
N ARG A 45 3.80 -17.46 32.11
CA ARG A 45 4.71 -16.49 32.71
C ARG A 45 5.77 -15.99 31.71
N ARG A 46 6.35 -16.89 30.91
CA ARG A 46 7.29 -16.51 29.83
C ARG A 46 6.61 -15.67 28.74
N LYS A 47 5.36 -16.00 28.36
CA LYS A 47 4.59 -15.19 27.40
C LYS A 47 4.29 -13.80 27.96
N ILE A 48 3.89 -13.68 29.22
CA ILE A 48 3.59 -12.41 29.87
C ILE A 48 4.87 -11.57 30.05
N ALA A 49 5.98 -12.19 30.45
CA ALA A 49 7.28 -11.52 30.52
C ALA A 49 7.77 -11.06 29.14
N ALA A 50 7.63 -11.87 28.09
CA ALA A 50 7.97 -11.47 26.73
C ALA A 50 7.07 -10.34 26.19
N LEU A 51 5.79 -10.34 26.55
CA LEU A 51 4.87 -9.23 26.24
C LEU A 51 5.25 -7.96 27.00
N TYR A 52 5.62 -8.08 28.27
CA TYR A 52 6.11 -6.97 29.11
C TYR A 52 7.41 -6.38 28.57
N ASP A 53 8.40 -7.23 28.27
CA ASP A 53 9.68 -6.80 27.69
C ASP A 53 9.45 -6.18 26.31
N SER A 54 8.61 -6.77 25.46
CA SER A 54 8.25 -6.13 24.18
C SER A 54 7.59 -4.77 24.40
N PHE A 55 6.67 -4.66 25.36
CA PHE A 55 5.91 -3.44 25.63
C PHE A 55 6.76 -2.32 26.24
N THR A 56 7.70 -2.66 27.12
CA THR A 56 8.55 -1.69 27.84
C THR A 56 9.85 -1.35 27.10
N SER A 57 10.38 -2.26 26.28
CA SER A 57 11.61 -2.02 25.50
C SER A 57 11.39 -1.13 24.27
N LYS A 58 10.16 -0.96 23.80
CA LYS A 58 9.84 -0.14 22.63
C LYS A 58 8.95 1.02 23.05
N SER A 59 9.21 2.21 22.51
CA SER A 59 8.41 3.39 22.84
C SER A 59 6.95 3.22 22.38
N LEU A 60 6.01 3.96 22.99
CA LEU A 60 4.60 4.02 22.54
C LEU A 60 4.49 4.30 21.03
N LYS A 61 5.45 5.07 20.50
CA LYS A 61 5.64 5.36 19.08
C LYS A 61 5.87 4.08 18.26
N GLU A 62 6.70 3.15 18.71
CA GLU A 62 6.95 1.92 17.98
C GLU A 62 5.79 0.92 18.06
N HIS A 63 5.00 0.94 19.14
CA HIS A 63 3.84 0.07 19.31
C HIS A 63 2.61 0.51 18.53
N VAL A 64 2.43 1.82 18.36
CA VAL A 64 1.21 2.39 17.76
C VAL A 64 1.50 2.98 16.39
N PHE A 65 2.58 3.75 16.24
CA PHE A 65 2.84 4.50 15.01
C PHE A 65 3.30 3.58 13.87
N LEU A 66 4.15 2.58 14.12
CA LEU A 66 4.63 1.68 13.06
C LEU A 66 3.49 0.86 12.43
N PRO A 67 2.62 0.16 13.21
CA PRO A 67 1.50 -0.57 12.61
C PRO A 67 0.48 0.35 11.91
N LEU A 68 0.31 1.59 12.40
CA LEU A 68 -0.54 2.58 11.74
C LEU A 68 0.03 3.02 10.39
N ILE A 69 1.34 3.26 10.30
CA ILE A 69 1.99 3.64 9.04
C ILE A 69 1.88 2.50 8.02
N ASP A 70 2.13 1.25 8.42
CA ASP A 70 1.91 0.10 7.54
C ASP A 70 0.46 0.02 7.06
N MET A 71 -0.50 0.20 7.96
CA MET A 71 -1.91 0.26 7.60
C MET A 71 -2.22 1.37 6.58
N LEU A 72 -1.61 2.55 6.71
CA LEU A 72 -1.81 3.68 5.81
C LEU A 72 -1.13 3.48 4.45
N ILE A 73 0.06 2.86 4.42
CA ILE A 73 0.81 2.58 3.20
C ILE A 73 0.11 1.54 2.33
N TYR A 74 -0.26 0.40 2.94
CA TYR A 74 -0.91 -0.68 2.21
C TYR A 74 -2.41 -0.47 2.05
N PHE A 75 -2.99 0.45 2.83
CA PHE A 75 -4.43 0.72 2.88
C PHE A 75 -5.27 -0.54 3.15
N ASN A 76 -4.67 -1.54 3.82
CA ASN A 76 -5.22 -2.90 3.97
C ASN A 76 -6.53 -2.95 4.79
N PHE A 77 -6.82 -1.92 5.58
CA PHE A 77 -8.04 -1.83 6.39
C PHE A 77 -9.27 -1.46 5.57
N PHE A 78 -9.09 -0.85 4.40
CA PHE A 78 -10.17 -0.37 3.57
C PHE A 78 -10.24 -1.17 2.27
N LYS A 79 -11.22 -2.08 2.19
CA LYS A 79 -11.47 -2.92 1.02
C LYS A 79 -12.56 -2.31 0.16
N ALA A 80 -12.18 -1.51 -0.82
CA ALA A 80 -13.09 -0.94 -1.80
C ALA A 80 -12.77 -1.39 -3.23
N PRO A 81 -13.79 -1.61 -4.09
CA PRO A 81 -15.23 -1.68 -3.78
C PRO A 81 -15.67 -2.77 -2.77
N PHE A 82 -16.66 -2.48 -1.92
CA PHE A 82 -17.11 -3.42 -0.89
C PHE A 82 -17.80 -4.67 -1.47
N LEU A 83 -17.74 -5.77 -0.72
CA LEU A 83 -18.47 -7.03 -0.99
C LEU A 83 -18.15 -7.66 -2.37
N VAL A 84 -16.93 -7.47 -2.87
CA VAL A 84 -16.47 -8.13 -4.10
C VAL A 84 -15.72 -9.41 -3.78
N ASP A 85 -16.18 -10.54 -4.33
CA ASP A 85 -15.42 -11.78 -4.31
C ASP A 85 -14.31 -11.72 -5.36
N LEU A 86 -13.08 -11.41 -4.90
CA LEU A 86 -11.91 -11.32 -5.78
C LEU A 86 -11.44 -12.68 -6.32
N LYS A 87 -11.97 -13.80 -5.79
CA LYS A 87 -11.66 -15.14 -6.27
C LYS A 87 -12.44 -15.52 -7.53
N LYS A 88 -13.54 -14.81 -7.82
CA LYS A 88 -14.45 -15.04 -8.96
C LYS A 88 -14.47 -13.84 -9.92
N PRO A 89 -13.35 -13.54 -10.60
CA PRO A 89 -13.26 -12.40 -11.50
C PRO A 89 -14.22 -12.45 -12.69
N GLU A 90 -14.64 -13.65 -13.10
CA GLU A 90 -15.59 -13.88 -14.20
C GLU A 90 -16.93 -13.15 -14.00
N LEU A 91 -17.30 -12.84 -12.75
CA LEU A 91 -18.48 -12.05 -12.40
C LEU A 91 -18.33 -10.55 -12.71
N LYS A 92 -17.10 -10.08 -12.92
CA LYS A 92 -16.76 -8.67 -13.18
C LYS A 92 -16.22 -8.46 -14.59
N ILE A 93 -15.45 -9.41 -15.10
CA ILE A 93 -14.83 -9.36 -16.42
C ILE A 93 -15.09 -10.71 -17.10
N PRO A 94 -15.80 -10.72 -18.26
CA PRO A 94 -15.99 -11.94 -19.02
C PRO A 94 -14.65 -12.57 -19.42
N HIS A 95 -14.59 -13.91 -19.41
CA HIS A 95 -13.41 -14.68 -19.82
C HIS A 95 -12.17 -14.37 -18.99
N THR A 96 -12.37 -14.17 -17.68
CA THR A 96 -11.30 -13.94 -16.72
C THR A 96 -11.32 -15.01 -15.64
N VAL A 97 -10.14 -15.53 -15.30
CA VAL A 97 -9.93 -16.47 -14.20
C VAL A 97 -8.91 -15.94 -13.21
N ASN A 98 -8.92 -16.50 -12.00
CA ASN A 98 -7.96 -16.16 -10.97
C ASN A 98 -6.89 -17.25 -10.84
N PHE A 99 -5.63 -16.90 -11.14
CA PHE A 99 -4.44 -17.73 -10.92
C PHE A 99 -3.81 -17.41 -9.57
N TYR A 100 -3.11 -18.40 -9.01
CA TYR A 100 -2.29 -18.22 -7.83
C TYR A 100 -0.86 -18.65 -8.11
N LEU A 101 0.07 -17.69 -8.10
CA LEU A 101 1.49 -17.97 -8.23
C LEU A 101 2.11 -18.15 -6.84
N ARG A 102 2.90 -19.20 -6.67
CA ARG A 102 3.75 -19.36 -5.49
C ARG A 102 5.04 -18.59 -5.74
N VAL A 103 5.22 -17.48 -5.03
CA VAL A 103 6.41 -16.63 -5.18
C VAL A 103 7.48 -17.00 -4.17
N GLU A 104 7.07 -17.35 -2.95
CA GLU A 104 7.95 -17.75 -1.85
C GLU A 104 7.27 -18.85 -1.02
N PRO A 105 8.02 -19.60 -0.18
CA PRO A 105 7.42 -20.55 0.75
C PRO A 105 6.35 -19.87 1.63
N GLY A 106 5.10 -20.32 1.50
CA GLY A 106 3.97 -19.77 2.26
C GLY A 106 3.32 -18.51 1.68
N VAL A 107 3.82 -17.98 0.56
CA VAL A 107 3.27 -16.77 -0.08
C VAL A 107 2.68 -17.10 -1.45
N MET A 108 1.39 -16.80 -1.61
CA MET A 108 0.65 -16.96 -2.86
C MET A 108 0.18 -15.61 -3.38
N LEU A 109 0.50 -15.29 -4.63
CA LEU A 109 0.05 -14.08 -5.32
C LEU A 109 -1.13 -14.40 -6.23
N GLY A 110 -2.27 -13.73 -6.00
CA GLY A 110 -3.45 -13.85 -6.86
C GLY A 110 -3.37 -12.95 -8.09
N ILE A 111 -3.58 -13.49 -9.28
CA ILE A 111 -3.53 -12.79 -10.58
C ILE A 111 -4.82 -13.03 -11.34
N TRP A 112 -5.42 -11.95 -11.87
CA TRP A 112 -6.54 -12.08 -12.80
C TRP A 112 -6.00 -12.20 -14.21
N HIS A 113 -6.26 -13.32 -14.87
CA HIS A 113 -5.90 -13.54 -16.27
C HIS A 113 -7.17 -13.46 -17.12
N THR A 114 -7.21 -12.50 -18.04
CA THR A 114 -8.30 -12.30 -19.00
C THR A 114 -7.78 -12.63 -20.39
N VAL A 115 -8.48 -13.51 -21.12
CA VAL A 115 -8.13 -13.79 -22.52
C VAL A 115 -8.72 -12.72 -23.45
N PRO A 116 -8.10 -12.48 -24.63
CA PRO A 116 -8.64 -11.54 -25.61
C PRO A 116 -10.08 -11.86 -26.00
N SER A 117 -10.88 -10.84 -26.32
CA SER A 117 -12.30 -11.00 -26.67
C SER A 117 -12.54 -11.89 -27.89
N CYS A 118 -11.57 -11.98 -28.81
CA CYS A 118 -11.66 -12.89 -29.96
C CYS A 118 -11.67 -14.38 -29.54
N ARG A 119 -11.18 -14.71 -28.34
CA ARG A 119 -11.20 -16.07 -27.76
C ARG A 119 -12.37 -16.29 -26.82
N GLY A 120 -13.32 -15.35 -26.77
CA GLY A 120 -14.44 -15.41 -25.83
C GLY A 120 -15.28 -16.68 -25.98
N GLU A 121 -15.53 -17.10 -27.21
CA GLU A 121 -16.26 -18.36 -27.48
C GLU A 121 -15.45 -19.58 -27.03
N ASP A 122 -14.17 -19.65 -27.37
CA ASP A 122 -13.30 -20.76 -26.98
C ASP A 122 -13.17 -20.90 -25.46
N ALA A 123 -13.20 -19.78 -24.74
CA ALA A 123 -13.02 -19.70 -23.30
C ALA A 123 -14.25 -20.14 -22.49
N LYS A 124 -15.42 -20.28 -23.12
CA LYS A 124 -16.66 -20.68 -22.42
C LYS A 124 -16.53 -22.10 -21.86
N GLY A 125 -16.79 -22.23 -20.56
CA GLY A 125 -16.75 -23.52 -19.86
C GLY A 125 -15.35 -24.14 -19.73
N LYS A 126 -14.29 -23.38 -20.04
CA LYS A 126 -12.91 -23.85 -19.92
C LYS A 126 -12.39 -23.74 -18.49
N ASP A 127 -11.44 -24.62 -18.18
CA ASP A 127 -10.81 -24.72 -16.87
C ASP A 127 -9.48 -23.96 -16.80
N CYS A 128 -8.87 -23.95 -15.61
CA CYS A 128 -7.60 -23.27 -15.36
C CYS A 128 -6.47 -23.72 -16.30
N CYS A 129 -6.42 -25.02 -16.65
CA CYS A 129 -5.42 -25.59 -17.54
C CYS A 129 -5.48 -24.98 -18.94
N TRP A 130 -6.68 -24.79 -19.48
CA TRP A 130 -6.85 -24.14 -20.79
C TRP A 130 -6.38 -22.68 -20.77
N TYR A 131 -6.73 -21.93 -19.70
CA TYR A 131 -6.26 -20.55 -19.54
C TYR A 131 -4.74 -20.47 -19.33
N GLU A 132 -4.11 -21.46 -18.72
CA GLU A 132 -2.64 -21.52 -18.62
C GLU A 132 -2.01 -21.82 -19.99
N ALA A 133 -2.60 -22.74 -20.76
CA ALA A 133 -2.15 -23.04 -22.12
C ALA A 133 -2.28 -21.82 -23.05
N ALA A 134 -3.32 -20.99 -22.85
CA ALA A 134 -3.51 -19.74 -23.56
C ALA A 134 -2.37 -18.72 -23.36
N LEU A 135 -1.57 -18.83 -22.29
CA LEU A 135 -0.37 -18.00 -22.09
C LEU A 135 0.82 -18.45 -22.96
N ARG A 136 0.74 -19.62 -23.60
CA ARG A 136 1.84 -20.24 -24.35
C ARG A 136 1.59 -20.32 -25.85
N ASP A 137 0.52 -19.70 -26.34
CA ASP A 137 0.10 -19.80 -27.73
C ASP A 137 0.76 -18.77 -28.67
N GLY A 138 1.73 -18.02 -28.16
CA GLY A 138 2.44 -16.98 -28.89
C GLY A 138 1.72 -15.65 -28.97
N ASN A 139 0.52 -15.52 -28.38
CA ASN A 139 -0.14 -14.22 -28.27
C ASN A 139 0.55 -13.33 -27.24
N PRO A 140 0.44 -12.00 -27.46
CA PRO A 140 0.80 -11.01 -26.48
C PRO A 140 0.23 -11.16 -25.05
N ILE A 141 1.08 -11.02 -24.02
CA ILE A 141 0.79 -11.00 -22.58
C ILE A 141 0.97 -9.60 -21.97
N ILE A 142 -0.11 -9.06 -21.42
CA ILE A 142 -0.12 -7.79 -20.69
C ILE A 142 0.27 -8.00 -19.24
N VAL A 143 1.03 -7.04 -18.69
CA VAL A 143 1.04 -6.82 -17.25
C VAL A 143 0.51 -5.40 -16.94
N TYR A 144 -0.72 -5.33 -16.44
CA TYR A 144 -1.33 -4.09 -15.97
C TYR A 144 -1.18 -4.00 -14.45
N LEU A 145 -0.54 -2.92 -13.99
CA LEU A 145 -0.28 -2.67 -12.58
C LEU A 145 -1.00 -1.38 -12.16
N HIS A 146 -1.69 -1.45 -11.02
CA HIS A 146 -2.41 -0.32 -10.44
C HIS A 146 -1.81 0.07 -9.08
N GLY A 147 -2.14 1.27 -8.59
CA GLY A 147 -1.73 1.76 -7.27
C GLY A 147 -2.26 0.93 -6.09
N SER A 148 -1.75 1.17 -4.88
CA SER A 148 -2.07 0.37 -3.68
C SER A 148 -3.47 0.60 -3.12
N ALA A 149 -4.05 1.80 -3.30
CA ALA A 149 -5.39 2.13 -2.83
C ALA A 149 -6.46 1.46 -3.71
N GLU A 150 -7.60 1.03 -3.14
CA GLU A 150 -8.63 0.22 -3.83
C GLU A 150 -8.10 -1.11 -4.41
N HIS A 151 -8.98 -2.07 -4.69
CA HIS A 151 -8.58 -3.34 -5.31
C HIS A 151 -8.96 -3.42 -6.80
N ARG A 152 -8.33 -4.35 -7.51
CA ARG A 152 -8.48 -4.64 -8.95
C ARG A 152 -9.90 -4.63 -9.54
N ALA A 153 -10.94 -4.86 -8.74
CA ALA A 153 -12.34 -4.75 -9.17
C ALA A 153 -12.90 -3.31 -9.26
N ALA A 154 -12.11 -2.29 -8.94
CA ALA A 154 -12.53 -0.90 -9.07
C ALA A 154 -12.93 -0.60 -10.53
N SER A 155 -14.06 0.10 -10.71
CA SER A 155 -14.68 0.29 -12.02
C SER A 155 -13.76 0.96 -13.04
N HIS A 156 -12.86 1.85 -12.57
CA HIS A 156 -11.86 2.50 -13.40
C HIS A 156 -10.80 1.52 -13.95
N ARG A 157 -10.44 0.49 -13.18
CA ARG A 157 -9.48 -0.57 -13.56
C ARG A 157 -10.09 -1.57 -14.51
N LEU A 158 -11.34 -1.97 -14.27
CA LEU A 158 -12.06 -2.91 -15.14
C LEU A 158 -12.16 -2.42 -16.59
N LYS A 159 -12.20 -1.10 -16.81
CA LYS A 159 -12.22 -0.51 -18.14
C LYS A 159 -10.88 -0.65 -18.88
N LEU A 160 -9.76 -0.63 -18.16
CA LEU A 160 -8.41 -0.76 -18.71
C LEU A 160 -8.10 -2.21 -19.12
N VAL A 161 -8.63 -3.20 -18.39
CA VAL A 161 -8.45 -4.64 -18.69
C VAL A 161 -9.11 -5.06 -20.01
N LYS A 162 -10.01 -4.25 -20.60
CA LYS A 162 -10.67 -4.55 -21.88
C LYS A 162 -9.78 -4.34 -23.12
N CYS A 163 -8.52 -3.97 -22.94
CA CYS A 163 -7.55 -3.80 -24.02
C CYS A 163 -6.55 -4.97 -24.02
N PRO A 164 -6.36 -5.71 -25.14
CA PRO A 164 -5.32 -6.74 -25.28
C PRO A 164 -3.96 -6.08 -25.55
N VAL A 165 -2.89 -6.45 -24.83
CA VAL A 165 -1.57 -5.78 -24.90
C VAL A 165 -0.40 -6.74 -24.55
N ASP A 166 0.85 -6.40 -24.83
CA ASP A 166 2.06 -7.18 -24.44
C ASP A 166 3.03 -6.32 -23.57
N ALA A 167 2.51 -5.19 -23.12
CA ALA A 167 3.26 -4.10 -22.54
C ALA A 167 3.00 -4.01 -21.04
N ILE A 168 3.93 -3.35 -20.35
CA ILE A 168 3.70 -2.88 -18.99
C ILE A 168 2.97 -1.54 -19.10
N VAL A 169 1.79 -1.46 -18.51
CA VAL A 169 1.02 -0.22 -18.40
C VAL A 169 0.97 0.21 -16.94
N LEU A 170 1.54 1.37 -16.64
CA LEU A 170 1.52 1.98 -15.31
C LEU A 170 0.56 3.17 -15.29
N GLU A 171 -0.42 3.13 -14.39
CA GLU A 171 -1.36 4.23 -14.15
C GLU A 171 -0.94 5.04 -12.92
N ALA A 172 -0.70 6.34 -13.09
CA ALA A 172 -0.29 7.29 -12.07
C ALA A 172 0.84 6.79 -11.13
N PRO A 173 1.99 6.35 -11.68
CA PRO A 173 3.05 5.76 -10.87
C PRO A 173 3.80 6.79 -10.03
N PHE A 174 4.32 6.35 -8.89
CA PHE A 174 5.30 7.06 -8.08
C PHE A 174 6.71 6.45 -8.27
N THR A 175 7.77 7.21 -7.98
CA THR A 175 9.15 6.73 -8.13
C THR A 175 9.55 5.71 -7.08
N ASN A 176 9.19 5.94 -5.82
CA ASN A 176 9.41 5.00 -4.71
C ASN A 176 8.46 5.28 -3.54
N MET A 177 8.40 4.36 -2.57
CA MET A 177 7.45 4.46 -1.46
C MET A 177 7.69 5.66 -0.55
N TRP A 178 8.95 6.08 -0.37
CA TRP A 178 9.24 7.30 0.39
C TRP A 178 8.54 8.51 -0.24
N VAL A 179 8.69 8.68 -1.55
CA VAL A 179 8.05 9.77 -2.30
C VAL A 179 6.53 9.67 -2.25
N ALA A 180 5.97 8.48 -2.40
CA ALA A 180 4.52 8.26 -2.26
C ALA A 180 4.02 8.67 -0.86
N SER A 181 4.75 8.28 0.19
CA SER A 181 4.34 8.46 1.57
C SER A 181 4.36 9.93 2.00
N ILE A 182 5.42 10.69 1.67
CA ILE A 182 5.53 12.10 2.08
C ILE A 182 4.56 13.03 1.34
N ASN A 183 4.05 12.59 0.18
CA ASN A 183 3.12 13.36 -0.65
C ASN A 183 1.67 12.90 -0.53
N TYR A 184 1.42 11.73 0.07
CA TYR A 184 0.08 11.22 0.27
C TYR A 184 -0.77 12.24 1.05
N PRO A 185 -1.97 12.62 0.59
CA PRO A 185 -2.73 13.74 1.15
C PRO A 185 -2.88 13.70 2.67
N LEU A 186 -3.12 12.52 3.24
CA LEU A 186 -3.25 12.35 4.69
C LEU A 186 -1.91 12.55 5.42
N LEU A 187 -0.82 11.95 4.93
CA LEU A 187 0.51 12.03 5.56
C LEU A 187 1.16 13.40 5.38
N LYS A 188 0.81 14.10 4.30
CA LYS A 188 1.27 15.46 3.99
C LYS A 188 0.91 16.46 5.10
N ILE A 189 -0.23 16.28 5.77
CA ILE A 189 -0.68 17.13 6.89
C ILE A 189 0.26 16.99 8.10
N TYR A 190 0.77 15.78 8.34
CA TYR A 190 1.65 15.47 9.48
C TYR A 190 3.13 15.77 9.23
N ARG A 191 3.50 16.16 7.99
CA ARG A 191 4.90 16.41 7.59
C ARG A 191 5.61 17.44 8.48
N ASN A 192 4.88 18.43 8.97
CA ASN A 192 5.43 19.54 9.76
C ASN A 192 5.60 19.19 11.25
N ILE A 193 5.17 18.00 11.68
CA ILE A 193 5.35 17.55 13.06
C ILE A 193 6.82 17.18 13.29
N PRO A 194 7.51 17.75 14.30
CA PRO A 194 8.90 17.43 14.59
C PRO A 194 9.12 15.92 14.76
N GLY A 195 10.10 15.38 14.04
CA GLY A 195 10.47 13.96 14.11
C GLY A 195 9.55 12.99 13.36
N PHE A 196 8.42 13.43 12.80
CA PHE A 196 7.50 12.58 12.02
C PHE A 196 8.19 11.95 10.80
N LEU A 197 8.86 12.76 9.98
CA LEU A 197 9.56 12.29 8.78
C LEU A 197 10.66 11.26 9.10
N ARG A 198 11.39 11.46 10.20
CA ARG A 198 12.42 10.51 10.65
C ARG A 198 11.77 9.16 10.98
N THR A 199 10.67 9.19 11.73
CA THR A 199 9.96 7.96 12.12
C THR A 199 9.29 7.25 10.95
N LEU A 200 8.69 8.00 10.03
CA LEU A 200 8.15 7.44 8.80
C LEU A 200 9.26 6.74 7.99
N MET A 201 10.43 7.37 7.88
CA MET A 201 11.59 6.78 7.20
C MET A 201 12.11 5.53 7.92
N ASP A 202 12.17 5.55 9.26
CA ASP A 202 12.60 4.40 10.06
C ASP A 202 11.62 3.22 9.92
N ALA A 203 10.31 3.50 9.85
CA ALA A 203 9.28 2.51 9.59
C ALA A 203 9.49 1.83 8.23
N LEU A 204 9.57 2.63 7.17
CA LEU A 204 9.78 2.13 5.81
C LEU A 204 11.04 1.27 5.70
N ARG A 205 12.13 1.64 6.38
CA ARG A 205 13.37 0.87 6.39
C ARG A 205 13.26 -0.43 7.17
N LYS A 206 12.67 -0.38 8.37
CA LYS A 206 12.51 -1.53 9.26
C LYS A 206 11.73 -2.64 8.57
N ASP A 207 10.64 -2.27 7.89
CA ASP A 207 9.75 -3.22 7.21
C ASP A 207 10.14 -3.46 5.74
N LYS A 208 11.30 -2.93 5.31
CA LYS A 208 11.86 -3.07 3.95
C LYS A 208 10.89 -2.62 2.85
N ILE A 209 10.06 -1.62 3.16
CA ILE A 209 9.04 -1.06 2.30
C ILE A 209 9.68 0.00 1.39
N VAL A 210 10.32 -0.47 0.31
CA VAL A 210 11.08 0.41 -0.60
C VAL A 210 10.27 0.77 -1.86
N PHE A 211 9.61 -0.22 -2.48
CA PHE A 211 8.99 -0.13 -3.81
C PHE A 211 9.83 0.69 -4.81
N PRO A 212 11.05 0.22 -5.17
CA PRO A 212 12.03 1.02 -5.92
C PRO A 212 11.70 1.03 -7.42
N ASN A 213 10.60 1.68 -7.82
CA ASN A 213 10.20 1.73 -9.23
C ASN A 213 11.26 2.43 -10.08
N ASP A 214 11.91 3.46 -9.54
CA ASP A 214 13.06 4.14 -10.15
C ASP A 214 14.23 3.20 -10.48
N GLU A 215 14.50 2.18 -9.67
CA GLU A 215 15.50 1.15 -10.00
C GLU A 215 14.92 0.06 -10.92
N ASN A 216 13.72 -0.44 -10.61
CA ASN A 216 13.10 -1.54 -11.33
C ASN A 216 12.90 -1.24 -12.82
N VAL A 217 12.48 -0.02 -13.16
CA VAL A 217 12.24 0.35 -14.57
C VAL A 217 13.51 0.32 -15.42
N LYS A 218 14.71 0.37 -14.82
CA LYS A 218 15.98 0.32 -15.55
C LYS A 218 16.29 -1.06 -16.13
N PHE A 219 15.68 -2.11 -15.57
CA PHE A 219 15.91 -3.50 -15.97
C PHE A 219 14.84 -4.05 -16.91
N LEU A 220 13.81 -3.25 -17.21
CA LEU A 220 12.73 -3.67 -18.08
C LEU A 220 13.18 -3.71 -19.55
N SER A 221 12.82 -4.77 -20.24
CA SER A 221 13.01 -4.94 -21.68
C SER A 221 11.71 -4.84 -22.48
N SER A 222 10.57 -5.06 -21.81
CA SER A 222 9.23 -4.96 -22.39
C SER A 222 8.82 -3.52 -22.69
N PRO A 223 7.94 -3.25 -23.66
CA PRO A 223 7.39 -1.91 -23.87
C PRO A 223 6.72 -1.36 -22.60
N LEU A 224 6.94 -0.08 -22.33
CA LEU A 224 6.42 0.61 -21.14
C LEU A 224 5.56 1.80 -21.53
N LEU A 225 4.31 1.80 -21.07
CA LEU A 225 3.38 2.93 -21.18
C LEU A 225 3.08 3.49 -19.79
N ILE A 226 3.34 4.78 -19.60
CA ILE A 226 2.99 5.52 -18.38
C ILE A 226 1.80 6.43 -18.71
N LEU A 227 0.71 6.29 -17.96
CA LEU A 227 -0.50 7.10 -18.09
C LEU A 227 -0.65 7.97 -16.82
N HIS A 228 -0.83 9.28 -16.99
CA HIS A 228 -0.97 10.21 -15.85
C HIS A 228 -1.96 11.33 -16.17
N GLY A 229 -2.78 11.72 -15.19
CA GLY A 229 -3.62 12.92 -15.30
C GLY A 229 -2.83 14.20 -14.95
N GLU A 230 -3.00 15.27 -15.71
CA GLU A 230 -2.34 16.55 -15.42
C GLU A 230 -2.77 17.14 -14.07
N ASP A 231 -4.04 16.93 -13.70
CA ASP A 231 -4.66 17.41 -12.47
C ASP A 231 -4.67 16.36 -11.33
N ASP A 232 -3.75 15.40 -11.37
CA ASP A 232 -3.59 14.40 -10.30
C ASP A 232 -3.08 15.03 -8.99
N ARG A 233 -3.97 15.12 -8.01
CA ARG A 233 -3.70 15.66 -6.66
C ARG A 233 -3.25 14.60 -5.66
N THR A 234 -3.34 13.32 -6.01
CA THR A 234 -2.94 12.20 -5.15
C THR A 234 -1.48 11.85 -5.40
N VAL A 235 -1.12 11.68 -6.68
CA VAL A 235 0.26 11.45 -7.11
C VAL A 235 0.66 12.57 -8.07
N PRO A 236 1.46 13.54 -7.62
CA PRO A 236 1.89 14.65 -8.48
C PRO A 236 2.52 14.18 -9.79
N LEU A 237 2.12 14.80 -10.90
CA LEU A 237 2.57 14.51 -12.27
C LEU A 237 4.10 14.47 -12.41
N GLU A 238 4.81 15.29 -11.64
CA GLU A 238 6.28 15.35 -11.66
C GLU A 238 6.93 13.99 -11.37
N TYR A 239 6.32 13.15 -10.53
CA TYR A 239 6.86 11.82 -10.24
C TYR A 239 6.67 10.84 -11.39
N GLY A 240 5.54 10.93 -12.10
CA GLY A 240 5.33 10.20 -13.35
C GLY A 240 6.34 10.62 -14.42
N LYS A 241 6.59 11.94 -14.57
CA LYS A 241 7.61 12.49 -15.48
C LYS A 241 9.01 12.00 -15.14
N LYS A 242 9.39 12.08 -13.86
CA LYS A 242 10.69 11.60 -13.38
C LYS A 242 10.89 10.11 -13.65
N LEU A 243 9.87 9.29 -13.38
CA LEU A 243 9.95 7.85 -13.64
C LEU A 243 10.07 7.56 -15.16
N TYR A 244 9.32 8.29 -15.98
CA TYR A 244 9.42 8.22 -17.44
C TYR A 244 10.82 8.55 -17.95
N GLU A 245 11.44 9.62 -17.44
CA GLU A 245 12.80 10.01 -17.82
C GLU A 245 13.83 8.93 -17.45
N ILE A 246 13.73 8.38 -16.23
CA ILE A 246 14.61 7.28 -15.79
C ILE A 246 14.47 6.06 -16.71
N ALA A 247 13.23 5.64 -16.99
CA ALA A 247 12.96 4.50 -17.87
C ALA A 247 13.46 4.76 -19.29
N ARG A 248 13.10 5.90 -19.90
CA ARG A 248 13.50 6.26 -21.26
C ARG A 248 15.02 6.34 -21.42
N ASN A 249 15.74 6.77 -20.39
CA ASN A 249 17.21 6.83 -20.41
C ASN A 249 17.87 5.45 -20.26
N ALA A 250 17.24 4.53 -19.54
CA ALA A 250 17.75 3.16 -19.38
C ALA A 250 17.49 2.27 -20.61
N TYR A 251 16.39 2.51 -21.33
CA TYR A 251 16.03 1.72 -22.51
C TYR A 251 16.95 2.01 -23.70
N ARG A 252 17.43 0.94 -24.36
CA ARG A 252 18.20 1.05 -25.61
C ARG A 252 17.38 1.68 -26.74
N ASN A 253 16.13 1.25 -26.89
CA ASN A 253 15.18 1.82 -27.83
C ASN A 253 14.14 2.69 -27.09
N LYS A 254 14.31 4.02 -27.22
CA LYS A 254 13.48 5.02 -26.53
C LYS A 254 12.02 5.02 -27.01
N GLU A 255 11.74 4.55 -28.22
CA GLU A 255 10.38 4.46 -28.76
C GLU A 255 9.52 3.38 -28.08
N ARG A 256 10.16 2.47 -27.34
CA ARG A 256 9.45 1.45 -26.52
C ARG A 256 8.96 2.00 -25.18
N VAL A 257 9.28 3.25 -24.85
CA VAL A 257 8.83 3.92 -23.62
C VAL A 257 8.02 5.16 -24.00
N LYS A 258 6.75 5.17 -23.63
CA LYS A 258 5.83 6.29 -23.90
C LYS A 258 5.18 6.76 -22.61
N MET A 259 5.10 8.07 -22.43
CA MET A 259 4.25 8.69 -21.42
C MET A 259 3.13 9.45 -22.10
N VAL A 260 1.91 9.30 -21.60
CA VAL A 260 0.76 10.10 -22.04
C VAL A 260 0.15 10.81 -20.85
N ILE A 261 0.09 12.13 -20.98
CA ILE A 261 -0.49 13.03 -20.00
C ILE A 261 -1.89 13.39 -20.48
N PHE A 262 -2.90 13.08 -19.68
CA PHE A 262 -4.28 13.43 -19.96
C PHE A 262 -4.56 14.85 -19.45
N PRO A 263 -5.35 15.65 -20.18
CA PRO A 263 -5.69 17.01 -19.77
C PRO A 263 -6.50 17.02 -18.47
N PRO A 264 -6.67 18.18 -17.83
CA PRO A 264 -7.43 18.29 -16.58
C PRO A 264 -8.87 17.78 -16.72
N GLY A 265 -9.45 17.32 -15.60
CA GLY A 265 -10.82 16.80 -15.53
C GLY A 265 -10.90 15.30 -15.20
N PHE A 266 -9.75 14.62 -15.12
CA PHE A 266 -9.69 13.18 -14.85
C PHE A 266 -9.05 12.84 -13.49
N GLN A 267 -8.29 13.75 -12.87
CA GLN A 267 -7.68 13.56 -11.55
C GLN A 267 -6.92 12.21 -11.47
N HIS A 268 -6.84 11.61 -10.28
CA HIS A 268 -6.13 10.34 -10.08
C HIS A 268 -6.89 9.12 -10.62
N ASN A 269 -8.21 9.03 -10.38
CA ASN A 269 -8.99 7.80 -10.58
C ASN A 269 -9.94 7.84 -11.78
N LEU A 270 -10.03 8.95 -12.53
CA LEU A 270 -11.03 9.13 -13.58
C LEU A 270 -10.43 9.11 -14.99
N LEU A 271 -9.16 8.72 -15.16
CA LEU A 271 -8.57 8.50 -16.49
C LEU A 271 -9.44 7.56 -17.34
N CYS A 272 -10.07 6.56 -16.71
CA CYS A 272 -11.04 5.65 -17.32
C CYS A 272 -12.28 6.30 -17.96
N LYS A 273 -12.55 7.57 -17.67
CA LYS A 273 -13.63 8.36 -18.28
C LYS A 273 -13.15 9.11 -19.53
N SER A 274 -11.86 9.18 -19.78
CA SER A 274 -11.33 9.81 -20.99
C SER A 274 -11.70 8.99 -22.23
N PRO A 275 -12.30 9.59 -23.26
CA PRO A 275 -12.60 8.89 -24.51
C PRO A 275 -11.31 8.48 -25.25
N THR A 276 -10.19 9.15 -24.98
CA THR A 276 -8.91 8.89 -25.65
C THR A 276 -8.08 7.80 -24.96
N LEU A 277 -8.47 7.35 -23.76
CA LEU A 277 -7.67 6.38 -23.01
C LEU A 277 -7.45 5.07 -23.78
N LEU A 278 -8.55 4.46 -24.25
CA LEU A 278 -8.48 3.20 -24.98
C LEU A 278 -7.78 3.36 -26.33
N ILE A 279 -7.96 4.52 -26.98
CA ILE A 279 -7.31 4.86 -28.25
C ILE A 279 -5.78 4.94 -28.05
N THR A 280 -5.35 5.66 -27.01
CA THR A 280 -3.94 5.81 -26.65
C THR A 280 -3.26 4.48 -26.37
N VAL A 281 -3.90 3.63 -25.56
CA VAL A 281 -3.38 2.30 -25.24
C VAL A 281 -3.25 1.49 -26.52
N ARG A 282 -4.29 1.42 -27.37
CA ARG A 282 -4.26 0.69 -28.65
C ARG A 282 -3.18 1.21 -29.61
N ASP A 283 -3.05 2.54 -29.76
CA ASP A 283 -2.04 3.16 -30.64
C ASP A 283 -0.62 2.78 -30.21
N PHE A 284 -0.31 2.91 -28.91
CA PHE A 284 1.00 2.57 -28.39
C PHE A 284 1.39 1.13 -28.73
N LEU A 285 0.43 0.21 -28.60
CA LEU A 285 0.64 -1.22 -28.78
C LEU A 285 0.78 -1.61 -30.23
N SER A 286 -0.04 -1.05 -31.11
CA SER A 286 0.07 -1.32 -32.55
C SER A 286 1.46 -1.05 -33.11
N LYS A 287 2.22 -0.16 -32.46
CA LYS A 287 3.57 0.25 -32.84
C LYS A 287 4.70 -0.61 -32.24
N GLN A 288 4.40 -1.51 -31.31
CA GLN A 288 5.44 -2.33 -30.66
C GLN A 288 5.73 -3.64 -31.39
N TRP A 289 4.84 -4.06 -32.31
CA TRP A 289 4.94 -5.30 -33.09
C TRP A 289 4.89 -5.07 -34.61
N SER A 290 5.01 -3.82 -35.05
CA SER A 290 5.25 -3.43 -36.44
C SER A 290 6.75 -3.37 -36.72
#